data_AF-A0A212FER2-F1
#
_entry.id   AF-A0A212FER2-F1
#
_cell.length_a   1.000
_cell.length_b   1.000
_cell.length_c   1.000
_cell.angle_alpha   90.00
_cell.angle_beta   90.00
_cell.angle_gamma   90.00
#
_symmetry.space_group_name_H-M   'P 1'
#
loop_
_entity.id
_entity.type
_entity.pdbx_description
1 polymer ?
#
loop_
_entity_poly.entity_id
_entity_poly.type
_entity_poly.pdbx_seq_one_letter_code
_entity_poly.pdbx_strand_id
1 'polypeptide(L)'
;MAAPRHKSQQKNISSIFSKLHGAFSDAMCQTKLTTDKRTLDKTWKLMDKVVKLCQHHKMNLKNSPPFILDILPDTYQRLRIIYSNYENNMQELNSNEHFNIFIINLIRKCKQAIKLFKEGKEKMFDENSHFRRNLTKLSLVFSHMLSELKAMFPNGTFAGDQFRITKSDAAEFWRANFGNR
;
A
#
# COMPACT_ATOMS: atom_id res chain seq x y z
N MET A 1 46.16 -13.27 -55.12
CA MET A 1 46.10 -12.47 -53.87
C MET A 1 44.66 -12.06 -53.65
N ALA A 2 44.00 -12.64 -52.64
CA ALA A 2 42.58 -12.46 -52.35
C ALA A 2 42.40 -11.38 -51.27
N ALA A 3 41.55 -10.39 -51.52
CA ALA A 3 41.15 -9.38 -50.54
C ALA A 3 39.83 -9.82 -49.86
N PRO A 4 39.68 -9.72 -48.53
CA PRO A 4 38.47 -10.17 -47.85
C PRO A 4 37.38 -9.09 -47.82
N ARG A 5 36.14 -9.51 -48.13
CA ARG A 5 34.91 -8.74 -47.95
C ARG A 5 34.60 -8.56 -46.46
N HIS A 6 34.48 -7.32 -46.00
CA HIS A 6 33.93 -6.98 -44.69
C HIS A 6 32.41 -7.25 -44.67
N LYS A 7 31.95 -8.15 -43.78
CA LYS A 7 30.52 -8.30 -43.43
C LYS A 7 30.18 -7.25 -42.36
N SER A 8 29.23 -6.36 -42.67
CA SER A 8 28.62 -5.45 -41.70
C SER A 8 27.61 -6.23 -40.84
N GLN A 9 27.85 -6.24 -39.53
CA GLN A 9 26.96 -6.85 -38.53
C GLN A 9 25.75 -5.93 -38.29
N GLN A 10 24.57 -6.30 -38.77
CA GLN A 10 23.31 -5.70 -38.34
C GLN A 10 23.07 -6.04 -36.86
N LYS A 11 23.06 -5.02 -36.00
CA LYS A 11 22.72 -5.17 -34.58
C LYS A 11 21.20 -5.35 -34.44
N ASN A 12 20.78 -6.57 -34.09
CA ASN A 12 19.42 -6.94 -33.75
C ASN A 12 18.95 -6.18 -32.49
N ILE A 13 18.11 -5.15 -32.66
CA ILE A 13 17.46 -4.38 -31.57
C ILE A 13 16.29 -5.15 -30.94
N SER A 14 15.93 -6.31 -31.50
CA SER A 14 14.79 -7.15 -31.11
C SER A 14 14.99 -7.98 -29.83
N SER A 15 16.20 -8.11 -29.28
CA SER A 15 16.43 -8.91 -28.05
C SER A 15 16.31 -8.13 -26.73
N ILE A 16 16.23 -6.79 -26.80
CA ILE A 16 16.14 -5.93 -25.60
C ILE A 16 14.71 -5.86 -25.08
N PHE A 17 13.71 -5.90 -25.98
CA PHE A 17 12.30 -5.80 -25.59
C PHE A 17 11.73 -7.09 -24.97
N SER A 18 12.23 -8.26 -25.35
CA SER A 18 11.81 -9.53 -24.76
C SER A 18 12.34 -9.73 -23.33
N LYS A 19 13.53 -9.20 -23.02
CA LYS A 19 14.09 -9.23 -21.65
C LYS A 19 13.38 -8.29 -20.69
N LEU A 20 12.77 -7.20 -21.19
CA LEU A 20 12.04 -6.28 -20.33
C LEU A 20 10.69 -6.84 -19.89
N HIS A 21 9.99 -7.61 -20.74
CA HIS A 21 8.71 -8.23 -20.36
C HIS A 21 8.87 -9.35 -19.33
N GLY A 22 9.95 -10.14 -19.41
CA GLY A 22 10.25 -11.19 -18.40
C GLY A 22 10.63 -10.62 -17.03
N ALA A 23 11.35 -9.49 -17.01
CA ALA A 23 11.80 -8.86 -15.77
C ALA A 23 10.67 -8.18 -14.95
N PHE A 24 9.54 -7.83 -15.58
CA PHE A 24 8.37 -7.30 -14.85
C PHE A 24 7.54 -8.40 -14.17
N SER A 25 7.51 -9.61 -14.73
CA SER A 25 6.82 -10.75 -14.13
C SER A 25 7.61 -11.33 -12.94
N ASP A 26 8.94 -11.39 -13.04
CA ASP A 26 9.82 -11.93 -11.98
C ASP A 26 10.08 -10.95 -10.82
N ALA A 27 9.89 -9.63 -11.01
CA ALA A 27 9.98 -8.67 -9.91
C ALA A 27 8.80 -8.74 -8.92
N MET A 28 7.76 -9.52 -9.24
CA MET A 28 6.58 -9.76 -8.40
C MET A 28 6.64 -11.12 -7.65
N CYS A 29 7.69 -11.91 -7.86
CA CYS A 29 7.90 -13.17 -7.15
C CYS A 29 8.47 -12.92 -5.73
N GLN A 30 7.55 -12.93 -4.76
CA GLN A 30 7.69 -13.48 -3.41
C GLN A 30 9.09 -13.37 -2.75
N THR A 31 9.56 -12.16 -2.48
CA THR A 31 10.27 -12.00 -1.20
C THR A 31 9.23 -12.33 -0.15
N LYS A 32 9.42 -13.38 0.68
CA LYS A 32 8.52 -13.67 1.81
C LYS A 32 8.25 -12.37 2.56
N LEU A 33 7.10 -11.75 2.29
CA LEU A 33 6.69 -10.48 2.85
C LEU A 33 6.31 -10.81 4.29
N THR A 34 7.27 -10.97 5.19
CA THR A 34 6.99 -11.29 6.59
C THR A 34 6.96 -9.98 7.34
N THR A 35 5.79 -9.61 7.85
CA THR A 35 5.67 -8.45 8.75
C THR A 35 6.20 -8.85 10.11
N ASP A 36 7.46 -8.58 10.37
CA ASP A 36 8.04 -8.75 11.70
C ASP A 36 7.65 -7.60 12.65
N LYS A 37 7.87 -7.80 13.96
CA LYS A 37 7.62 -6.78 14.99
C LYS A 37 8.30 -5.43 14.67
N ARG A 38 9.51 -5.49 14.11
CA ARG A 38 10.29 -4.30 13.69
C ARG A 38 9.57 -3.52 12.59
N THR A 39 8.96 -4.20 11.63
CA THR A 39 8.18 -3.59 10.55
C THR A 39 6.93 -2.89 11.08
N LEU A 40 6.28 -3.45 12.09
CA LEU A 40 5.14 -2.80 12.77
C LEU A 40 5.57 -1.56 13.54
N ASP A 41 6.63 -1.62 14.34
CA ASP A 41 7.15 -0.45 15.07
C ASP A 41 7.50 0.70 14.12
N LYS A 42 8.07 0.36 12.96
CA LYS A 42 8.34 1.33 11.89
C LYS A 42 7.05 1.91 11.31
N THR A 43 6.01 1.09 11.15
CA THR A 43 4.70 1.52 10.66
C THR A 43 4.08 2.54 11.62
N TRP A 44 4.09 2.29 12.93
CA TRP A 44 3.61 3.23 13.95
C TRP A 44 4.33 4.57 13.90
N LYS A 45 5.66 4.55 13.84
CA LYS A 45 6.47 5.78 13.76
C LYS A 45 6.17 6.58 12.50
N LEU A 46 5.91 5.92 11.38
CA LEU A 46 5.57 6.59 10.12
C LEU A 46 4.17 7.21 10.17
N MET A 47 3.18 6.51 10.73
CA MET A 47 1.82 7.04 10.90
C MET A 47 1.81 8.25 11.84
N ASP A 48 2.43 8.14 13.01
CA ASP A 48 2.57 9.24 13.98
C ASP A 48 3.22 10.48 13.34
N LYS A 49 4.27 10.26 12.54
CA LYS A 49 4.92 11.35 11.81
C LYS A 49 3.99 12.04 10.82
N VAL A 50 3.14 11.30 10.10
CA VAL A 50 2.15 11.89 9.18
C VAL A 50 1.11 12.68 9.95
N VAL A 51 0.60 12.15 11.07
CA VAL A 51 -0.35 12.85 11.94
C VAL A 51 0.23 14.18 12.42
N LYS A 52 1.46 14.18 12.95
CA LYS A 52 2.14 15.40 13.41
C LYS A 52 2.32 16.46 12.32
N LEU A 53 2.65 16.04 11.09
CA LEU A 53 2.74 16.94 9.94
C LEU A 53 1.38 17.56 9.60
N CYS A 54 0.31 16.76 9.67
CA CYS A 54 -1.06 17.20 9.40
C CYS A 54 -1.62 18.10 10.51
N GLN A 55 -1.14 17.96 11.75
CA GLN A 55 -1.51 18.79 12.91
C GLN A 55 -0.86 20.18 12.93
N HIS A 56 0.04 20.49 12.01
CA HIS A 56 0.67 21.80 11.96
C HIS A 56 -0.39 22.90 11.84
N HIS A 57 -0.33 23.93 12.68
CA HIS A 57 -1.38 24.97 12.82
C HIS A 57 -1.80 25.62 11.49
N LYS A 58 -0.85 25.87 10.57
CA LYS A 58 -1.12 26.42 9.23
C LYS A 58 -1.83 25.47 8.27
N MET A 59 -1.99 24.19 8.62
CA MET A 59 -2.65 23.23 7.75
C MET A 59 -4.15 23.51 7.65
N ASN A 60 -4.83 24.02 8.68
CA ASN A 60 -6.27 24.33 8.61
C ASN A 60 -7.09 23.16 8.00
N LEU A 61 -6.81 21.92 8.41
CA LEU A 61 -7.57 20.77 7.92
C LEU A 61 -9.00 20.84 8.48
N LYS A 62 -9.99 20.83 7.58
CA LYS A 62 -11.40 20.79 7.95
C LYS A 62 -11.75 19.40 8.47
N ASN A 63 -12.56 19.33 9.52
CA ASN A 63 -13.07 18.08 10.06
C ASN A 63 -14.19 17.53 9.16
N SER A 64 -13.82 17.08 7.96
CA SER A 64 -14.71 16.53 6.96
C SER A 64 -14.08 15.29 6.34
N PRO A 65 -14.85 14.23 6.04
CA PRO A 65 -14.33 13.08 5.33
C PRO A 65 -13.70 13.47 3.97
N PRO A 66 -12.55 12.89 3.58
CA PRO A 66 -11.69 11.97 4.35
C PRO A 66 -10.75 12.73 5.31
N PHE A 67 -10.96 12.58 6.62
CA PHE A 67 -10.19 13.32 7.63
C PHE A 67 -9.00 12.48 8.15
N ILE A 68 -7.81 12.75 7.62
CA ILE A 68 -6.59 11.97 7.91
C ILE A 68 -6.22 11.90 9.39
N LEU A 69 -6.59 12.93 10.17
CA LEU A 69 -6.32 13.02 11.60
C LEU A 69 -7.19 12.06 12.43
N ASP A 70 -8.30 11.57 11.90
CA ASP A 70 -9.09 10.49 12.51
C ASP A 70 -8.70 9.13 11.91
N ILE A 71 -8.51 9.08 10.58
CA ILE A 71 -8.26 7.83 9.84
C ILE A 71 -6.98 7.12 10.33
N LEU A 72 -5.88 7.86 10.54
CA LEU A 72 -4.62 7.24 10.96
C LEU A 72 -4.68 6.70 12.40
N PRO A 73 -5.20 7.46 13.40
CA PRO A 73 -5.51 6.89 14.71
C PRO A 73 -6.44 5.68 14.66
N ASP A 74 -7.52 5.72 13.89
CA ASP A 74 -8.44 4.58 13.73
C ASP A 74 -7.75 3.35 13.14
N THR A 75 -6.88 3.56 12.14
CA THR A 75 -6.07 2.50 11.55
C THR A 75 -5.12 1.90 12.58
N TYR A 76 -4.50 2.73 13.42
CA TYR A 76 -3.65 2.26 14.51
C TYR A 76 -4.43 1.41 15.50
N GLN A 77 -5.61 1.87 15.94
CA GLN A 77 -6.46 1.12 16.87
C GLN A 77 -6.89 -0.22 16.27
N ARG A 78 -7.26 -0.25 14.99
CA ARG A 78 -7.64 -1.52 14.33
C ARG A 78 -6.47 -2.50 14.31
N LEU A 79 -5.28 -2.05 13.98
CA LEU A 79 -4.10 -2.91 13.96
C LEU A 79 -3.68 -3.38 15.35
N ARG A 80 -3.89 -2.56 16.40
CA ARG A 80 -3.70 -2.96 17.81
C ARG A 80 -4.65 -4.10 18.21
N ILE A 81 -5.92 -4.01 17.83
CA ILE A 81 -6.91 -5.07 18.09
C ILE A 81 -6.49 -6.37 17.38
N ILE A 82 -6.13 -6.28 16.09
CA ILE A 82 -5.63 -7.43 15.33
C ILE A 82 -4.45 -8.08 16.08
N TYR A 83 -3.43 -7.30 16.43
CA TYR A 83 -2.26 -7.84 17.11
C TYR A 83 -2.60 -8.51 18.45
N SER A 84 -3.52 -7.93 19.23
CA SER A 84 -3.98 -8.50 20.49
C SER A 84 -4.64 -9.86 20.29
N ASN A 85 -5.40 -10.06 19.21
CA ASN A 85 -6.06 -11.34 18.92
C ASN A 85 -5.07 -12.43 18.51
N TYR A 86 -3.91 -12.05 17.96
CA TYR A 86 -2.87 -12.97 17.48
C TYR A 86 -1.64 -13.06 18.40
N GLU A 87 -1.68 -12.50 19.61
CA GLU A 87 -0.52 -12.46 20.53
C GLU A 87 0.07 -13.86 20.79
N ASN A 88 -0.79 -14.87 20.94
CA ASN A 88 -0.40 -16.27 21.16
C ASN A 88 -0.10 -17.05 19.86
N ASN A 89 -0.44 -16.49 18.69
CA ASN A 89 -0.22 -17.13 17.39
C ASN A 89 0.27 -16.13 16.32
N MET A 90 1.34 -15.41 16.65
CA MET A 90 1.92 -14.43 15.74
C MET A 90 2.39 -15.01 14.40
N GLN A 91 2.70 -16.31 14.36
CA GLN A 91 3.10 -16.98 13.13
C GLN A 91 1.97 -17.02 12.10
N GLU A 92 0.73 -17.19 12.55
CA GLU A 92 -0.44 -17.17 11.67
C GLU A 92 -0.64 -15.79 11.05
N LEU A 93 -0.62 -14.72 11.87
CA LEU A 93 -0.74 -13.35 11.38
C LEU A 93 0.39 -12.98 10.42
N ASN A 94 1.63 -13.35 10.74
CA ASN A 94 2.79 -13.07 9.90
C ASN A 94 2.79 -13.87 8.60
N SER A 95 2.06 -14.99 8.55
CA SER A 95 1.89 -15.81 7.34
C SER A 95 0.70 -15.35 6.49
N ASN A 96 -0.15 -14.46 7.02
CA ASN A 96 -1.30 -13.95 6.29
C ASN A 96 -0.87 -12.97 5.17
N GLU A 97 -1.09 -13.36 3.92
CA GLU A 97 -0.66 -12.59 2.75
C GLU A 97 -1.29 -11.19 2.70
N HIS A 98 -2.60 -11.09 2.92
CA HIS A 98 -3.32 -9.80 2.91
C HIS A 98 -2.78 -8.84 3.96
N PHE A 99 -2.53 -9.32 5.18
CA PHE A 99 -1.97 -8.49 6.25
C PHE A 99 -0.60 -7.94 5.86
N ASN A 100 0.27 -8.78 5.31
CA ASN A 100 1.60 -8.38 4.90
C ASN A 100 1.59 -7.36 3.76
N ILE A 101 0.75 -7.57 2.75
CA ILE A 101 0.53 -6.62 1.65
C ILE A 101 0.00 -5.29 2.21
N PHE A 102 -0.97 -5.34 3.12
CA PHE A 102 -1.55 -4.16 3.75
C PHE A 102 -0.49 -3.34 4.48
N ILE A 103 0.33 -3.96 5.33
CA ILE A 103 1.36 -3.25 6.12
C ILE A 103 2.41 -2.63 5.20
N ILE A 104 2.87 -3.34 4.18
CA ILE A 104 3.83 -2.80 3.22
C ILE A 104 3.24 -1.63 2.46
N ASN A 105 1.98 -1.73 2.03
CA ASN A 105 1.28 -0.64 1.38
C ASN A 105 1.14 0.57 2.32
N LEU A 106 0.79 0.35 3.59
CA LEU A 106 0.66 1.41 4.60
C LEU A 106 1.98 2.15 4.81
N ILE A 107 3.10 1.43 4.96
CA ILE A 107 4.44 2.01 5.02
C ILE A 107 4.73 2.87 3.78
N ARG A 108 4.43 2.36 2.57
CA ARG A 108 4.66 3.08 1.32
C ARG A 108 3.84 4.37 1.27
N LYS A 109 2.56 4.32 1.64
CA LYS A 109 1.67 5.50 1.65
C LYS A 109 2.07 6.52 2.70
N CYS A 110 2.46 6.11 3.91
CA CYS A 110 2.99 7.04 4.91
C CYS A 110 4.28 7.71 4.43
N LYS A 111 5.20 6.96 3.82
CA LYS A 111 6.43 7.55 3.23
C LYS A 111 6.10 8.54 2.10
N GLN A 112 5.12 8.23 1.26
CA GLN A 112 4.65 9.12 0.21
C GLN A 112 4.09 10.42 0.79
N ALA A 113 3.26 10.35 1.83
CA ALA A 113 2.75 11.53 2.52
C ALA A 113 3.89 12.37 3.11
N ILE A 114 4.85 11.75 3.82
CA ILE A 114 6.01 12.46 4.38
C ILE A 114 6.83 13.15 3.27
N LYS A 115 7.04 12.46 2.13
CA LYS A 115 7.74 13.03 0.97
C LYS A 115 6.97 14.23 0.41
N LEU A 116 5.64 14.14 0.29
CA LEU A 116 4.79 15.24 -0.15
C LEU A 116 4.96 16.50 0.72
N PHE A 117 4.99 16.35 2.04
CA PHE A 117 5.24 17.48 2.95
C PHE A 117 6.65 18.08 2.76
N LYS A 118 7.67 17.24 2.58
CA LYS A 118 9.06 17.69 2.36
C LYS A 118 9.21 18.49 1.05
N GLU A 119 8.55 18.05 -0.01
CA GLU A 119 8.60 18.69 -1.33
C GLU A 119 7.69 19.93 -1.39
N GLY A 120 6.52 19.86 -0.77
CA GLY A 120 5.55 20.95 -0.75
C GLY A 120 6.00 22.15 0.06
N LYS A 121 6.68 21.95 1.19
CA LYS A 121 7.09 23.01 2.12
C LYS A 121 5.92 23.99 2.37
N GLU A 122 6.11 25.29 2.15
CA GLU A 122 5.08 26.32 2.31
C GLU A 122 3.83 26.08 1.45
N LYS A 123 3.96 25.43 0.29
CA LYS A 123 2.82 25.12 -0.58
C LYS A 123 1.85 24.12 0.08
N MET A 124 2.23 23.40 1.13
CA MET A 124 1.29 22.57 1.90
C MET A 124 0.20 23.40 2.60
N PHE A 125 0.52 24.64 2.92
CA PHE A 125 -0.37 25.55 3.66
C PHE A 125 -1.28 26.36 2.73
N ASP A 126 -0.99 26.40 1.42
CA ASP A 126 -1.89 26.92 0.42
C ASP A 126 -2.96 25.87 0.07
N GLU A 127 -4.22 26.15 0.44
CA GLU A 127 -5.36 25.25 0.23
C GLU A 127 -5.59 24.90 -1.25
N ASN A 128 -5.23 25.80 -2.16
CA ASN A 128 -5.45 25.64 -3.60
C ASN A 128 -4.26 24.96 -4.31
N SER A 129 -3.18 24.67 -3.59
CA SER A 129 -1.99 24.09 -4.17
C SER A 129 -2.21 22.65 -4.61
N HIS A 130 -1.44 22.21 -5.61
CA HIS A 130 -1.48 20.80 -6.02
C HIS A 130 -0.98 19.86 -4.90
N PHE A 131 -0.09 20.33 -4.02
CA PHE A 131 0.36 19.55 -2.86
C PHE A 131 -0.78 19.29 -1.88
N ARG A 132 -1.60 20.31 -1.62
CA ARG A 132 -2.77 20.14 -0.75
C ARG A 132 -3.80 19.21 -1.38
N ARG A 133 -4.10 19.35 -2.68
CA ARG A 133 -4.96 18.41 -3.42
C ARG A 133 -4.41 16.98 -3.37
N ASN A 134 -3.10 16.79 -3.49
CA ASN A 134 -2.46 15.48 -3.39
C ASN A 134 -2.56 14.88 -1.98
N LEU A 135 -2.51 15.71 -0.93
CA LEU A 135 -2.76 15.27 0.44
C LEU A 135 -4.21 14.81 0.62
N THR A 136 -5.18 15.52 0.05
CA THR A 136 -6.59 15.10 0.05
C THR A 136 -6.76 13.75 -0.65
N LYS A 137 -6.13 13.55 -1.81
CA LYS A 137 -6.12 12.25 -2.52
C LYS A 137 -5.49 11.14 -1.67
N LEU A 138 -4.38 11.41 -1.00
CA LEU A 138 -3.76 10.45 -0.08
C LEU A 138 -4.67 10.13 1.13
N SER A 139 -5.37 11.12 1.66
CA SER A 139 -6.32 10.95 2.76
C SER A 139 -7.47 10.02 2.35
N LEU A 140 -7.97 10.16 1.11
CA LEU A 140 -8.96 9.24 0.55
C LEU A 140 -8.41 7.82 0.41
N VAL A 141 -7.18 7.66 -0.06
CA VAL A 141 -6.51 6.35 -0.13
C VAL A 141 -6.38 5.72 1.25
N PHE A 142 -5.96 6.45 2.28
CA PHE A 142 -5.93 5.94 3.65
C PHE A 142 -7.32 5.52 4.14
N SER A 143 -8.37 6.27 3.81
CA SER A 143 -9.75 5.91 4.15
C SER A 143 -10.17 4.58 3.54
N HIS A 144 -9.82 4.33 2.28
CA HIS A 144 -10.10 3.05 1.61
C HIS A 144 -9.30 1.91 2.21
N MET A 145 -8.02 2.12 2.49
CA MET A 145 -7.19 1.14 3.18
C MET A 145 -7.77 0.75 4.54
N LEU A 146 -8.20 1.72 5.34
CA LEU A 146 -8.85 1.44 6.63
C LEU A 146 -10.15 0.64 6.44
N SER A 147 -10.95 0.97 5.44
CA SER A 147 -12.20 0.26 5.14
C SER A 147 -11.94 -1.19 4.73
N GLU A 148 -10.94 -1.42 3.88
CA GLU A 148 -10.47 -2.75 3.48
C GLU A 148 -9.97 -3.55 4.70
N LEU A 149 -9.14 -2.94 5.56
CA LEU A 149 -8.68 -3.59 6.78
C LEU A 149 -9.85 -3.99 7.70
N LYS A 150 -10.85 -3.12 7.85
CA LYS A 150 -12.04 -3.40 8.66
C LYS A 150 -12.84 -4.57 8.07
N ALA A 151 -12.94 -4.64 6.74
CA ALA A 151 -13.65 -5.69 6.02
C ALA A 151 -12.94 -7.06 6.08
N MET A 152 -11.61 -7.08 5.93
CA MET A 152 -10.82 -8.32 5.92
C MET A 152 -10.54 -8.86 7.33
N PHE A 153 -10.52 -7.99 8.33
CA PHE A 153 -10.30 -8.35 9.73
C PHE A 153 -11.47 -7.94 10.62
N PRO A 154 -12.72 -8.40 10.40
CA PRO A 154 -13.83 -8.06 11.27
C PRO A 154 -13.49 -8.44 12.72
N ASN A 155 -13.69 -7.52 13.66
CA ASN A 155 -13.34 -7.70 15.08
C ASN A 155 -11.87 -8.07 15.37
N GLY A 156 -10.96 -7.85 14.40
CA GLY A 156 -9.52 -8.09 14.56
C GLY A 156 -9.04 -9.48 14.13
N THR A 157 -9.93 -10.36 13.66
CA THR A 157 -9.57 -11.69 13.17
C THR A 157 -9.75 -11.75 11.67
N PHE A 158 -8.82 -12.40 10.97
CA PHE A 158 -8.91 -12.56 9.52
C PHE A 158 -10.18 -13.33 9.14
N ALA A 159 -10.96 -12.78 8.21
CA ALA A 159 -12.15 -13.39 7.64
C ALA A 159 -12.25 -13.14 6.13
N GLY A 160 -11.09 -13.04 5.46
CA GLY A 160 -11.02 -12.79 4.02
C GLY A 160 -11.63 -13.93 3.20
N ASP A 161 -11.44 -15.16 3.66
CA ASP A 161 -12.03 -16.38 3.11
C ASP A 161 -13.56 -16.44 3.25
N GLN A 162 -14.12 -15.66 4.17
CA GLN A 162 -15.56 -15.53 4.42
C GLN A 162 -16.14 -14.23 3.86
N PHE A 163 -15.35 -13.45 3.11
CA PHE A 163 -15.79 -12.17 2.59
C PHE A 163 -16.96 -12.34 1.60
N ARG A 164 -18.08 -11.69 1.89
CA ARG A 164 -19.29 -11.79 1.07
C ARG A 164 -19.36 -10.69 0.03
N ILE A 165 -19.04 -11.03 -1.22
CA ILE A 165 -19.27 -10.15 -2.38
C ILE A 165 -20.78 -9.91 -2.53
N THR A 166 -21.18 -8.64 -2.61
CA THR A 166 -22.60 -8.22 -2.55
C THR A 166 -23.39 -8.58 -3.81
N LYS A 167 -22.78 -8.52 -4.99
CA LYS A 167 -23.43 -8.84 -6.27
C LYS A 167 -23.21 -10.31 -6.59
N SER A 168 -24.30 -11.07 -6.81
CA SER A 168 -24.27 -12.52 -7.06
C SER A 168 -23.33 -12.89 -8.20
N ASP A 169 -23.44 -12.20 -9.33
CA ASP A 169 -22.70 -12.53 -10.55
C ASP A 169 -21.20 -12.29 -10.37
N ALA A 170 -20.84 -11.25 -9.62
CA ALA A 170 -19.45 -10.97 -9.24
C ALA A 170 -18.92 -12.01 -8.23
N ALA A 171 -19.76 -12.48 -7.30
CA ALA A 171 -19.40 -13.51 -6.34
C ALA A 171 -19.16 -14.87 -7.02
N GLU A 172 -19.98 -15.20 -8.02
CA GLU A 172 -19.82 -16.39 -8.84
C GLU A 172 -18.55 -16.30 -9.70
N PHE A 173 -18.35 -15.17 -10.38
CA PHE A 173 -17.11 -14.88 -11.12
C PHE A 173 -15.88 -15.06 -10.24
N TRP A 174 -15.87 -14.48 -9.03
CA TRP A 174 -14.72 -14.57 -8.14
C TRP A 174 -14.45 -16.01 -7.71
N ARG A 175 -15.48 -16.73 -7.27
CA ARG A 175 -15.35 -18.12 -6.83
C ARG A 175 -14.85 -19.03 -7.94
N ALA A 176 -15.33 -18.83 -9.17
CA ALA A 176 -14.94 -19.62 -10.33
C ALA A 176 -13.47 -19.41 -10.73
N ASN A 177 -12.91 -18.21 -10.51
CA ASN A 177 -11.55 -17.87 -10.96
C ASN A 177 -10.50 -17.89 -9.85
N PHE A 178 -10.89 -17.60 -8.60
CA PHE A 178 -9.98 -17.37 -7.47
C PHE A 178 -10.31 -18.20 -6.23
N GLY A 179 -11.44 -18.90 -6.19
CA GLY A 179 -11.87 -19.67 -5.03
C GLY A 179 -12.18 -18.76 -3.82
N ASN A 180 -11.51 -19.02 -2.69
CA ASN A 180 -11.64 -18.26 -1.44
C ASN A 180 -10.49 -17.27 -1.21
N ARG A 181 -9.71 -16.95 -2.25
CA ARG A 181 -8.64 -15.94 -2.18
C ARG A 181 -9.17 -14.52 -2.26
#